data_AF-A0A4S3J8I0-F1
#
_entry.id   AF-A0A4S3J8I0-F1
#
_cell.length_a   1.000
_cell.length_b   1.000
_cell.length_c   1.000
_cell.angle_alpha   90.00
_cell.angle_beta   90.00
_cell.angle_gamma   90.00
#
_symmetry.space_group_name_H-M   'P 1'
#
loop_
_entity.id
_entity.type
_entity.pdbx_description
1 polymer ?
#
loop_
_entity_poly.entity_id
_entity_poly.type
_entity_poly.pdbx_seq_one_letter_code
_entity_poly.pdbx_strand_id
1 'polypeptide(L)'
;METDFSRLPNFFAVAAGGIIIDVHESINDVAADLDAFEKEDEITIQLQKPSISTWWFWMPKDAGWRIRSMQICVALFLPCDLTRDGGLCYRIIETLSHYKGGIDGIVTFHESLQFEVAKAAEILSLPTPPAAALAIAADKYKTSIAAGHPALLAHGKDEALQAVQEHKLQYPLILKPCRGWGSSGVYRADNTLEFAEAAEAIAKHADLHGPRFVIEEYCDGPEVDVNLVLSEGEILFAEVCDE
;
A
#
# COMPACT_ATOMS: atom_id res chain seq x y z
N MET A 1 18.11 -2.72 -25.80
CA MET A 1 19.11 -1.91 -25.09
C MET A 1 18.82 -2.14 -23.62
N GLU A 2 19.47 -3.14 -23.02
CA GLU A 2 19.28 -3.51 -21.62
C GLU A 2 19.76 -2.37 -20.73
N THR A 3 18.87 -1.88 -19.88
CA THR A 3 19.18 -0.80 -18.93
C THR A 3 19.87 -1.45 -17.74
N ASP A 4 21.14 -1.11 -17.53
CA ASP A 4 21.93 -1.56 -16.40
C ASP A 4 21.47 -0.84 -15.12
N PHE A 5 20.63 -1.53 -14.34
CA PHE A 5 20.05 -1.03 -13.09
C PHE A 5 21.06 -0.93 -11.94
N SER A 6 22.31 -1.43 -12.10
CA SER A 6 23.36 -1.34 -11.07
C SER A 6 23.89 0.08 -10.85
N ARG A 7 23.46 1.04 -11.68
CA ARG A 7 23.95 2.43 -11.69
C ARG A 7 22.92 3.47 -11.25
N LEU A 8 21.74 3.04 -10.79
CA LEU A 8 20.76 3.98 -10.25
C LEU A 8 21.18 4.41 -8.83
N PRO A 9 21.16 5.71 -8.50
CA PRO A 9 21.42 6.17 -7.14
C PRO A 9 20.44 5.53 -6.16
N ASN A 10 20.94 5.21 -4.96
CA ASN A 10 20.33 4.39 -3.89
C ASN A 10 18.83 4.67 -3.61
N PHE A 11 18.34 5.87 -3.95
CA PHE A 11 16.94 6.27 -3.82
C PHE A 11 15.95 5.41 -4.64
N PHE A 12 16.33 4.92 -5.83
CA PHE A 12 15.41 4.15 -6.68
C PHE A 12 15.28 2.66 -6.30
N ALA A 13 16.28 2.08 -5.63
CA ALA A 13 16.21 0.69 -5.17
C ALA A 13 15.22 0.51 -4.00
N VAL A 14 15.00 1.55 -3.21
CA VAL A 14 14.10 1.57 -2.05
C VAL A 14 12.63 1.43 -2.46
N ALA A 15 12.24 2.05 -3.59
CA ALA A 15 10.87 2.02 -4.10
C ALA A 15 10.44 0.63 -4.61
N ALA A 16 11.39 -0.27 -4.89
CA ALA A 16 11.11 -1.58 -5.48
C ALA A 16 11.22 -2.76 -4.47
N GLY A 17 11.68 -2.55 -3.23
CA GLY A 17 11.76 -3.66 -2.28
C GLY A 17 12.53 -3.47 -0.97
N GLY A 18 12.76 -2.25 -0.50
CA GLY A 18 13.47 -2.04 0.77
C GLY A 18 12.52 -1.80 1.94
N ILE A 19 12.57 -2.64 2.97
CA ILE A 19 12.06 -2.33 4.31
C ILE A 19 13.27 -2.14 5.21
N ILE A 20 13.57 -0.92 5.64
CA ILE A 20 14.24 -0.63 6.93
C ILE A 20 13.89 0.81 7.34
N ILE A 21 13.46 1.00 8.58
CA ILE A 21 13.68 2.26 9.32
C ILE A 21 14.33 1.88 10.65
N ASP A 22 15.58 2.28 10.84
CA ASP A 22 16.28 2.34 12.13
C ASP A 22 16.21 3.81 12.58
N VAL A 23 15.70 4.07 13.79
CA VAL A 23 15.64 5.43 14.37
C VAL A 23 16.17 5.42 15.81
N HIS A 24 17.44 5.08 16.00
CA HIS A 24 18.20 5.49 17.19
C HIS A 24 19.63 5.84 16.76
N GLU A 25 20.21 7.02 17.01
CA GLU A 25 20.32 7.78 18.25
C GLU A 25 20.45 9.31 18.01
N SER A 26 20.07 10.13 18.99
CA SER A 26 20.46 11.56 19.17
C SER A 26 20.07 12.55 18.04
N ILE A 27 18.98 13.30 18.25
CA ILE A 27 18.58 14.50 17.47
C ILE A 27 19.72 15.53 17.29
N ASN A 28 20.77 15.48 18.10
CA ASN A 28 21.82 16.49 18.11
C ASN A 28 22.91 16.29 17.05
N ASP A 29 23.12 15.07 16.52
CA ASP A 29 24.16 14.83 15.50
C ASP A 29 23.65 15.04 14.06
N VAL A 30 22.37 14.76 13.80
CA VAL A 30 21.76 15.00 12.47
C VAL A 30 21.71 16.50 12.14
N ALA A 31 21.52 17.37 13.14
CA ALA A 31 21.53 18.82 12.94
C ALA A 31 22.93 19.35 12.55
N ALA A 32 24.00 18.76 13.11
CA ALA A 32 25.38 19.14 12.79
C ALA A 32 25.82 18.67 11.39
N ASP A 33 25.34 17.50 10.95
CA ASP A 33 25.58 16.99 9.59
C ASP A 33 24.74 17.75 8.54
N LEU A 34 23.56 18.26 8.91
CA LEU A 34 22.73 19.13 8.05
C LEU A 34 23.35 20.53 7.88
N ASP A 35 23.88 21.14 8.94
CA ASP A 35 24.58 22.44 8.89
C ASP A 35 25.87 22.38 8.05
N ALA A 36 26.49 21.21 7.95
CA ALA A 36 27.66 20.97 7.10
C ALA A 36 27.28 20.84 5.61
N PHE A 37 26.09 20.31 5.31
CA PHE A 37 25.59 20.15 3.93
C PHE A 37 25.03 21.45 3.35
N GLU A 38 24.54 22.38 4.17
CA GLU A 38 24.06 23.70 3.72
C GLU A 38 25.18 24.70 3.38
N LYS A 39 26.46 24.36 3.61
CA LYS A 39 27.59 25.29 3.46
C LYS A 39 28.54 25.05 2.29
N GLU A 40 28.35 24.04 1.47
CA GLU A 40 29.16 23.86 0.26
C GLU A 40 28.40 24.23 -1.01
N ASP A 41 28.79 25.40 -1.53
CA ASP A 41 28.64 25.94 -2.87
C ASP A 41 27.21 26.17 -3.43
N GLU A 42 26.83 27.46 -3.42
CA GLU A 42 25.87 28.04 -4.35
C GLU A 42 26.21 27.66 -5.80
N ILE A 43 25.57 26.60 -6.30
CA ILE A 43 25.37 26.42 -7.74
C ILE A 43 23.90 26.69 -8.01
N THR A 44 23.63 27.93 -8.45
CA THR A 44 22.33 28.32 -8.99
C THR A 44 22.10 27.56 -10.31
N ILE A 45 21.43 26.41 -10.23
CA ILE A 45 20.80 25.80 -11.40
C ILE A 45 19.32 26.15 -11.33
N GLN A 46 18.87 27.03 -12.22
CA GLN A 46 17.44 27.19 -12.48
C GLN A 46 16.92 25.95 -13.21
N LEU A 47 16.51 24.95 -12.44
CA LEU A 47 15.63 23.88 -12.90
C LEU A 47 14.22 24.17 -12.37
N GLN A 48 13.28 24.27 -13.29
CA GLN A 48 11.85 24.43 -13.02
C GLN A 48 11.37 23.32 -12.06
N LYS A 49 10.69 23.69 -10.97
CA LYS A 49 9.82 22.78 -10.18
C LYS A 49 8.88 22.02 -11.14
N PRO A 50 8.57 20.73 -10.96
CA PRO A 50 7.82 20.21 -9.78
C PRO A 50 8.29 18.79 -9.34
N SER A 51 7.88 18.14 -8.26
CA SER A 51 6.92 18.36 -7.17
C SER A 51 7.49 17.65 -5.93
N ILE A 52 7.57 18.34 -4.79
CA ILE A 52 7.61 17.66 -3.50
C ILE A 52 6.23 17.02 -3.33
N SER A 53 6.17 15.69 -3.27
CA SER A 53 4.98 15.01 -2.76
C SER A 53 5.23 14.76 -1.27
N THR A 54 4.63 15.60 -0.44
CA THR A 54 4.53 15.41 1.01
C THR A 54 3.49 14.34 1.30
N TRP A 55 3.82 13.34 2.12
CA TRP A 55 2.86 12.35 2.62
C TRP A 55 3.11 12.11 4.12
N TRP A 56 2.03 11.98 4.92
CA TRP A 56 2.01 12.00 6.39
C TRP A 56 1.77 10.61 7.01
N PHE A 57 2.43 10.24 8.12
CA PHE A 57 2.11 9.02 8.91
C PHE A 57 2.47 9.07 10.44
N TRP A 58 1.77 8.20 11.19
CA TRP A 58 1.76 7.71 12.60
C TRP A 58 2.89 8.09 13.59
N MET A 59 2.56 8.53 14.83
CA MET A 59 3.41 8.42 16.06
C MET A 59 2.62 8.60 17.39
N PRO A 60 3.11 8.07 18.54
CA PRO A 60 2.46 8.19 19.86
C PRO A 60 2.40 9.64 20.38
N LYS A 61 1.32 9.98 21.09
CA LYS A 61 1.04 11.34 21.62
C LYS A 61 2.12 11.92 22.53
N ASP A 62 2.92 11.09 23.19
CA ASP A 62 3.67 11.51 24.38
C ASP A 62 5.09 12.02 24.10
N ALA A 63 5.54 11.99 22.85
CA ALA A 63 6.97 12.18 22.58
C ALA A 63 7.35 13.58 22.03
N GLY A 64 6.39 14.50 21.84
CA GLY A 64 6.72 15.88 21.45
C GLY A 64 7.30 16.06 20.05
N TRP A 65 7.18 15.05 19.18
CA TRP A 65 7.69 15.08 17.80
C TRP A 65 6.76 15.94 16.94
N ARG A 66 7.28 17.03 16.38
CA ARG A 66 6.65 17.80 15.30
C ARG A 66 7.33 17.42 13.99
N ILE A 67 6.72 16.54 13.19
CA ILE A 67 7.24 16.20 11.86
C ILE A 67 6.98 17.40 10.93
N ARG A 68 8.05 18.03 10.42
CA ARG A 68 7.96 19.06 9.37
C ARG A 68 8.18 18.48 7.96
N SER A 69 8.84 17.33 7.86
CA SER A 69 9.12 16.54 6.66
C SER A 69 9.61 15.14 7.07
N MET A 70 9.37 14.11 6.26
CA MET A 70 10.00 12.79 6.42
C MET A 70 11.14 12.66 5.41
N GLN A 71 12.36 12.52 5.92
CA GLN A 71 13.53 12.22 5.12
C GLN A 71 13.87 10.75 5.37
N ILE A 72 13.74 9.91 4.34
CA ILE A 72 14.16 8.51 4.44
C ILE A 72 15.68 8.51 4.29
N CYS A 73 16.38 8.46 5.41
CA CYS A 73 17.82 8.25 5.43
C CYS A 73 18.07 6.75 5.31
N VAL A 74 18.51 6.31 4.12
CA VAL A 74 18.95 4.93 3.93
C VAL A 74 20.35 4.78 4.50
N ALA A 75 20.43 4.42 5.77
CA ALA A 75 21.70 4.08 6.41
C ALA A 75 22.22 2.70 5.98
N LEU A 76 21.30 1.80 5.59
CA LEU A 76 21.61 0.40 5.28
C LEU A 76 20.61 -0.18 4.27
N PHE A 77 21.07 -1.09 3.41
CA PHE A 77 20.24 -1.88 2.52
C PHE A 77 20.43 -3.38 2.81
N LEU A 78 19.34 -4.08 3.12
CA LEU A 78 19.31 -5.53 3.31
C LEU A 78 18.51 -6.18 2.17
N PRO A 79 19.14 -6.95 1.28
CA PRO A 79 18.42 -7.61 0.21
C PRO A 79 17.48 -8.69 0.78
N CYS A 80 16.23 -8.69 0.32
CA CYS A 80 15.20 -9.66 0.68
C CYS A 80 14.53 -10.18 -0.58
N ASP A 81 14.30 -11.49 -0.66
CA ASP A 81 13.46 -12.07 -1.70
C ASP A 81 11.98 -11.79 -1.40
N LEU A 82 11.36 -10.94 -2.24
CA LEU A 82 9.98 -10.48 -2.11
C LEU A 82 8.98 -11.28 -2.95
N THR A 83 9.33 -12.51 -3.34
CA THR A 83 8.39 -13.44 -3.97
C THR A 83 7.11 -13.53 -3.13
N ARG A 84 5.94 -13.34 -3.74
CA ARG A 84 4.66 -13.26 -3.03
C ARG A 84 4.02 -14.63 -2.86
N ASP A 85 4.56 -15.40 -1.94
CA ASP A 85 4.03 -16.70 -1.53
C ASP A 85 3.80 -16.74 -0.02
N GLY A 86 3.34 -17.89 0.49
CA GLY A 86 3.08 -18.06 1.93
C GLY A 86 4.32 -17.99 2.83
N GLY A 87 5.53 -17.88 2.25
CA GLY A 87 6.80 -17.79 2.96
C GLY A 87 7.35 -16.37 3.10
N LEU A 88 6.72 -15.35 2.51
CA LEU A 88 7.28 -13.99 2.44
C LEU A 88 7.55 -13.38 3.83
N CYS A 89 6.61 -13.45 4.76
CA CYS A 89 6.83 -13.00 6.15
C CYS A 89 8.08 -13.63 6.80
N TYR A 90 8.34 -14.92 6.59
CA TYR A 90 9.50 -15.60 7.19
C TYR A 90 10.81 -15.18 6.54
N ARG A 91 10.82 -14.93 5.23
CA ARG A 91 12.00 -14.38 4.54
C ARG A 91 12.33 -12.97 5.04
N ILE A 92 11.31 -12.13 5.27
CA ILE A 92 11.51 -10.81 5.89
C ILE A 92 12.17 -10.96 7.27
N ILE A 93 11.64 -11.84 8.12
CA ILE A 93 12.20 -12.10 9.46
C ILE A 93 13.65 -12.61 9.37
N GLU A 94 13.92 -13.55 8.47
CA GLU A 94 15.26 -14.11 8.24
C GLU A 94 16.24 -13.00 7.82
N THR A 95 15.86 -12.17 6.84
CA THR A 95 16.67 -11.02 6.41
C THR A 95 16.98 -10.07 7.58
N LEU A 96 15.99 -9.73 8.40
CA LEU A 96 16.17 -8.83 9.55
C LEU A 96 17.09 -9.43 10.62
N SER A 97 17.11 -10.77 10.77
CA SER A 97 17.99 -11.45 11.75
C SER A 97 19.50 -11.32 11.46
N HIS A 98 19.84 -10.98 10.21
CA HIS A 98 21.23 -10.73 9.81
C HIS A 98 21.72 -9.34 10.23
N TYR A 99 20.80 -8.41 10.49
CA TYR A 99 21.14 -7.11 11.05
C TYR A 99 21.46 -7.24 12.55
N LYS A 100 22.52 -6.56 13.00
CA LYS A 100 23.01 -6.63 14.38
C LYS A 100 22.58 -5.45 15.26
N GLY A 101 21.99 -4.42 14.65
CA GLY A 101 21.42 -3.29 15.38
C GLY A 101 20.02 -3.60 15.92
N GLY A 102 19.49 -2.67 16.71
CA GLY A 102 18.09 -2.70 17.13
C GLY A 102 17.17 -2.41 15.94
N ILE A 103 15.97 -2.98 15.96
CA ILE A 103 14.92 -2.68 14.98
C ILE A 103 13.70 -2.25 15.78
N ASP A 104 13.32 -0.99 15.66
CA ASP A 104 12.16 -0.44 16.38
C ASP A 104 10.85 -0.61 15.61
N GLY A 105 10.93 -0.87 14.30
CA GLY A 105 9.75 -1.05 13.46
C GLY A 105 10.09 -1.45 12.03
N ILE A 106 9.07 -1.93 11.32
CA ILE A 106 9.15 -2.23 9.89
C ILE A 106 7.92 -1.71 9.17
N VAL A 107 8.13 -1.06 8.03
CA VAL A 107 7.07 -0.42 7.25
C VAL A 107 7.24 -0.74 5.77
N THR A 108 6.15 -0.67 5.00
CA THR A 108 6.21 -0.72 3.54
C THR A 108 5.22 0.25 2.92
N PHE A 109 5.62 0.84 1.81
CA PHE A 109 4.76 1.70 0.97
C PHE A 109 4.13 0.91 -0.18
N HIS A 110 4.51 -0.35 -0.35
CA HIS A 110 3.93 -1.20 -1.37
C HIS A 110 2.68 -1.87 -0.77
N GLU A 111 1.50 -1.42 -1.21
CA GLU A 111 0.18 -1.86 -0.72
C GLU A 111 0.10 -3.38 -0.53
N SER A 112 0.57 -4.11 -1.52
CA SER A 112 0.46 -5.57 -1.50
C SER A 112 1.47 -6.33 -0.63
N LEU A 113 2.45 -5.63 -0.05
CA LEU A 113 3.36 -6.18 0.95
C LEU A 113 2.84 -5.94 2.38
N GLN A 114 1.93 -4.99 2.58
CA GLN A 114 1.50 -4.53 3.91
C GLN A 114 1.10 -5.68 4.84
N PHE A 115 0.34 -6.66 4.33
CA PHE A 115 -0.06 -7.83 5.10
C PHE A 115 1.14 -8.65 5.61
N GLU A 116 2.09 -9.00 4.74
CA GLU A 116 3.23 -9.85 5.10
C GLU A 116 4.22 -9.10 6.00
N VAL A 117 4.36 -7.78 5.81
CA VAL A 117 5.18 -6.92 6.67
C VAL A 117 4.58 -6.79 8.06
N ALA A 118 3.28 -6.54 8.16
CA ALA A 118 2.61 -6.46 9.45
C ALA A 118 2.65 -7.81 10.19
N LYS A 119 2.47 -8.91 9.47
CA LYS A 119 2.62 -10.26 10.04
C LYS A 119 4.03 -10.52 10.56
N ALA A 120 5.06 -10.09 9.83
CA ALA A 120 6.44 -10.17 10.31
C ALA A 120 6.65 -9.31 11.57
N ALA A 121 6.09 -8.10 11.61
CA ALA A 121 6.16 -7.20 12.76
C ALA A 121 5.47 -7.79 13.99
N GLU A 122 4.28 -8.37 13.84
CA GLU A 122 3.55 -9.06 14.91
C GLU A 122 4.39 -10.21 15.50
N ILE A 123 5.00 -11.05 14.65
CA ILE A 123 5.85 -12.17 15.10
C ILE A 123 7.07 -11.65 15.88
N LEU A 124 7.65 -10.53 15.45
CA LEU A 124 8.79 -9.89 16.10
C LEU A 124 8.39 -9.02 17.30
N SER A 125 7.09 -8.92 17.61
CA SER A 125 6.55 -8.02 18.66
C SER A 125 6.91 -6.54 18.42
N LEU A 126 7.01 -6.13 17.15
CA LEU A 126 7.23 -4.74 16.75
C LEU A 126 5.91 -3.99 16.59
N PRO A 127 5.89 -2.65 16.76
CA PRO A 127 4.71 -1.83 16.52
C PRO A 127 4.19 -1.98 15.09
N THR A 128 2.90 -2.28 14.93
CA THR A 128 2.27 -2.46 13.62
C THR A 128 0.74 -2.41 13.71
N PRO A 129 0.02 -1.99 12.65
CA PRO A 129 -1.40 -2.27 12.52
C PRO A 129 -1.65 -3.78 12.50
N PRO A 130 -2.80 -4.28 13.03
CA PRO A 130 -3.09 -5.71 13.01
C PRO A 130 -3.03 -6.27 11.57
N ALA A 131 -2.24 -7.33 11.36
CA ALA A 131 -2.09 -7.95 10.05
C ALA A 131 -3.44 -8.42 9.51
N ALA A 132 -4.33 -8.89 10.39
CA ALA A 132 -5.70 -9.26 10.04
C ALA A 132 -6.52 -8.08 9.46
N ALA A 133 -6.32 -6.86 9.97
CA ALA A 133 -7.01 -5.68 9.45
C ALA A 133 -6.50 -5.32 8.05
N LEU A 134 -5.18 -5.39 7.82
CA LEU A 134 -4.58 -5.16 6.51
C LEU A 134 -4.98 -6.25 5.49
N ALA A 135 -5.17 -7.50 5.94
CA ALA A 135 -5.69 -8.58 5.10
C ALA A 135 -7.14 -8.38 4.65
N ILE A 136 -7.93 -7.64 5.43
CA ILE A 136 -9.28 -7.20 5.05
C ILE A 136 -9.15 -6.05 4.07
N ALA A 137 -8.41 -4.99 4.42
CA ALA A 137 -8.27 -3.78 3.61
C ALA A 137 -7.76 -4.06 2.18
N ALA A 138 -6.80 -4.98 2.02
CA ALA A 138 -6.21 -5.35 0.73
C ALA A 138 -7.10 -6.27 -0.14
N ASP A 139 -8.28 -6.67 0.34
CA ASP A 139 -9.24 -7.52 -0.36
C ASP A 139 -10.58 -6.79 -0.47
N LYS A 140 -10.89 -6.26 -1.65
CA LYS A 140 -12.07 -5.41 -1.87
C LYS A 140 -13.38 -6.08 -1.45
N TYR A 141 -13.53 -7.39 -1.62
CA TYR A 141 -14.71 -8.09 -1.14
C TYR A 141 -14.80 -8.05 0.38
N LYS A 142 -13.70 -8.37 1.07
CA LYS A 142 -13.67 -8.35 2.54
C LYS A 142 -13.88 -6.94 3.08
N THR A 143 -13.29 -5.92 2.46
CA THR A 143 -13.50 -4.52 2.81
C THR A 143 -14.98 -4.15 2.73
N SER A 144 -15.66 -4.49 1.63
CA SER A 144 -17.09 -4.20 1.46
C SER A 144 -17.95 -4.91 2.51
N ILE A 145 -17.68 -6.20 2.78
CA ILE A 145 -18.37 -6.94 3.84
C ILE A 145 -18.11 -6.33 5.22
N ALA A 146 -16.87 -5.94 5.52
CA ALA A 146 -16.51 -5.31 6.79
C ALA A 146 -17.16 -3.94 6.97
N ALA A 147 -17.36 -3.18 5.89
CA ALA A 147 -18.09 -1.92 5.88
C ALA A 147 -19.62 -2.10 5.96
N GLY A 148 -20.12 -3.33 5.83
CA GLY A 148 -21.55 -3.62 5.79
C GLY A 148 -22.21 -3.31 4.45
N HIS A 149 -21.41 -3.18 3.38
CA HIS A 149 -21.91 -2.95 2.03
C HIS A 149 -22.34 -4.27 1.35
N PRO A 150 -23.44 -4.27 0.58
CA PRO A 150 -23.81 -5.41 -0.24
C PRO A 150 -22.72 -5.69 -1.29
N ALA A 151 -22.12 -6.87 -1.23
CA ALA A 151 -21.09 -7.31 -2.15
C ALA A 151 -21.18 -8.82 -2.36
N LEU A 152 -21.02 -9.28 -3.60
CA LEU A 152 -20.97 -10.70 -3.95
C LEU A 152 -19.57 -11.07 -4.41
N LEU A 153 -19.09 -12.23 -3.97
CA LEU A 153 -17.85 -12.82 -4.45
C LEU A 153 -18.16 -13.78 -5.60
N ALA A 154 -17.38 -13.73 -6.68
CA ALA A 154 -17.50 -14.68 -7.77
C ALA A 154 -16.13 -15.11 -8.32
N HIS A 155 -16.11 -16.27 -8.97
CA HIS A 155 -14.98 -16.78 -9.72
C HIS A 155 -15.43 -17.19 -11.13
N GLY A 156 -15.04 -16.39 -12.12
CA GLY A 156 -15.40 -16.60 -13.51
C GLY A 156 -16.82 -16.16 -13.87
N LYS A 157 -17.10 -16.16 -15.16
CA LYS A 157 -18.34 -15.60 -15.74
C LYS A 157 -19.61 -16.31 -15.28
N ASP A 158 -19.63 -17.65 -15.32
CA ASP A 158 -20.86 -18.41 -15.14
C ASP A 158 -21.37 -18.30 -13.69
N GLU A 159 -20.47 -18.41 -12.71
CA GLU A 159 -20.77 -18.17 -11.29
C GLU A 159 -21.27 -16.74 -11.06
N ALA A 160 -20.62 -15.75 -11.68
CA ALA A 160 -21.00 -14.34 -11.55
C ALA A 160 -22.40 -14.06 -12.11
N LEU A 161 -22.74 -14.60 -13.29
CA LEU A 161 -24.07 -14.45 -13.88
C LEU A 161 -25.15 -15.12 -13.02
N GLN A 162 -24.86 -16.31 -12.49
CA GLN A 162 -25.76 -17.00 -11.56
C GLN A 162 -25.99 -16.17 -10.29
N ALA A 163 -24.91 -15.62 -9.70
CA ALA A 163 -24.99 -14.80 -8.49
C ALA A 163 -25.87 -13.56 -8.69
N VAL A 164 -25.74 -12.86 -9.83
CA VAL A 164 -26.58 -11.70 -10.19
C VAL A 164 -28.06 -12.09 -10.26
N GLN A 165 -28.38 -13.24 -10.87
CA GLN A 165 -29.77 -13.72 -10.99
C GLN A 165 -30.36 -14.12 -9.64
N GLU A 166 -29.62 -14.88 -8.83
CA GLU A 166 -30.06 -15.37 -7.53
C GLU A 166 -30.33 -14.24 -6.54
N HIS A 167 -29.46 -13.22 -6.54
CA HIS A 167 -29.56 -12.06 -5.66
C HIS A 167 -30.41 -10.92 -6.26
N LYS A 168 -30.91 -11.09 -7.50
CA LYS A 168 -31.75 -10.11 -8.22
C LYS A 168 -31.13 -8.71 -8.31
N LEU A 169 -29.81 -8.64 -8.47
CA LEU A 169 -29.09 -7.37 -8.60
C LEU A 169 -29.56 -6.61 -9.84
N GLN A 170 -29.54 -5.28 -9.77
CA GLN A 170 -29.93 -4.40 -10.87
C GLN A 170 -28.71 -3.70 -11.46
N TYR A 171 -28.71 -3.50 -12.78
CA TYR A 171 -27.67 -2.74 -13.47
C TYR A 171 -27.85 -1.22 -13.27
N PRO A 172 -26.77 -0.41 -13.29
CA PRO A 172 -25.38 -0.82 -13.54
C PRO A 172 -24.71 -1.52 -12.35
N LEU A 173 -23.83 -2.47 -12.67
CA LEU A 173 -23.02 -3.22 -11.71
C LEU A 173 -21.53 -2.92 -11.91
N ILE A 174 -20.77 -2.94 -10.82
CA ILE A 174 -19.32 -2.89 -10.84
C ILE A 174 -18.76 -4.30 -10.64
N LEU A 175 -17.79 -4.67 -11.48
CA LEU A 175 -16.94 -5.83 -11.30
C LEU A 175 -15.51 -5.35 -11.06
N LYS A 176 -14.87 -5.83 -10.01
CA LYS A 176 -13.46 -5.51 -9.73
C LYS A 176 -12.72 -6.69 -9.10
N PRO A 177 -11.48 -6.99 -9.51
CA PRO A 177 -10.66 -8.00 -8.85
C PRO A 177 -10.55 -7.74 -7.34
N CYS A 178 -10.61 -8.81 -6.55
CA CYS A 178 -10.58 -8.68 -5.08
C CYS A 178 -9.26 -8.05 -4.62
N ARG A 179 -8.15 -8.41 -5.27
CA ARG A 179 -6.84 -7.80 -5.05
C ARG A 179 -6.47 -6.94 -6.27
N GLY A 180 -5.50 -6.05 -6.12
CA GLY A 180 -5.04 -5.19 -7.23
C GLY A 180 -5.24 -3.71 -6.95
N TRP A 181 -4.61 -2.88 -7.77
CA TRP A 181 -4.44 -1.45 -7.56
C TRP A 181 -4.69 -0.65 -8.85
N GLY A 182 -4.75 0.68 -8.72
CA GLY A 182 -4.79 1.62 -9.86
C GLY A 182 -5.98 1.42 -10.80
N SER A 183 -7.12 0.97 -10.26
CA SER A 183 -8.35 0.68 -11.03
C SER A 183 -8.17 -0.33 -12.17
N SER A 184 -7.09 -1.11 -12.15
CA SER A 184 -6.85 -2.15 -13.15
C SER A 184 -7.87 -3.29 -13.02
N GLY A 185 -8.60 -3.56 -14.10
CA GLY A 185 -9.64 -4.59 -14.13
C GLY A 185 -10.96 -4.18 -13.45
N VAL A 186 -11.16 -2.89 -13.18
CA VAL A 186 -12.46 -2.38 -12.71
C VAL A 186 -13.35 -2.09 -13.91
N TYR A 187 -14.54 -2.67 -13.93
CA TYR A 187 -15.51 -2.51 -15.01
C TYR A 187 -16.86 -2.09 -14.46
N ARG A 188 -17.49 -1.12 -15.12
CA ARG A 188 -18.93 -0.89 -15.04
C ARG A 188 -19.60 -1.66 -16.17
N ALA A 189 -20.67 -2.37 -15.84
CA ALA A 189 -21.53 -3.03 -16.80
C ALA A 189 -22.95 -2.49 -16.66
N ASP A 190 -23.51 -1.95 -17.74
CA ASP A 190 -24.87 -1.43 -17.79
C ASP A 190 -25.91 -2.50 -18.18
N ASN A 191 -25.46 -3.69 -18.59
CA ASN A 191 -26.31 -4.81 -18.95
C ASN A 191 -25.58 -6.16 -18.83
N THR A 192 -26.31 -7.26 -19.06
CA THR A 192 -25.80 -8.62 -18.95
C THR A 192 -24.69 -8.98 -19.94
N LEU A 193 -24.69 -8.40 -21.15
CA LEU A 193 -23.65 -8.66 -22.13
C LEU A 193 -22.32 -8.05 -21.66
N GLU A 194 -22.32 -6.77 -21.31
CA GLU A 194 -21.15 -6.07 -20.78
C GLU A 194 -20.64 -6.72 -19.48
N PHE A 195 -21.54 -7.21 -18.63
CA PHE A 195 -21.18 -7.92 -17.41
C PHE A 195 -20.41 -9.21 -17.71
N ALA A 196 -20.89 -9.99 -18.69
CA ALA A 196 -20.24 -11.22 -19.11
C ALA A 196 -18.84 -10.94 -19.72
N GLU A 197 -18.73 -9.90 -20.53
CA GLU A 197 -17.46 -9.45 -21.13
C GLU A 197 -16.46 -9.00 -20.05
N ALA A 198 -16.92 -8.22 -19.06
CA ALA A 198 -16.11 -7.79 -17.94
C ALA A 198 -15.60 -8.97 -17.10
N ALA A 199 -16.45 -9.94 -16.78
CA ALA A 199 -16.06 -11.14 -16.04
C ALA A 199 -15.02 -11.98 -16.79
N GLU A 200 -15.14 -12.10 -18.12
CA GLU A 200 -14.13 -12.75 -18.95
C GLU A 200 -12.82 -11.96 -19.02
N ALA A 201 -12.89 -10.63 -19.08
CA ALA A 201 -11.71 -9.77 -19.08
C ALA A 201 -10.92 -9.90 -17.78
N ILE A 202 -11.60 -9.89 -16.62
CA ILE A 202 -10.96 -10.13 -15.32
C ILE A 202 -10.30 -11.52 -15.30
N ALA A 203 -11.00 -12.56 -15.77
CA ALA A 203 -10.45 -13.91 -15.79
C ALA A 203 -9.19 -14.04 -16.65
N LYS A 204 -9.07 -13.28 -17.74
CA LYS A 204 -7.86 -13.24 -18.59
C LYS A 204 -6.64 -12.61 -17.89
N HIS A 205 -6.87 -11.80 -16.86
CA HIS A 205 -5.83 -11.13 -16.06
C HIS A 205 -5.73 -11.68 -14.64
N ALA A 206 -6.17 -12.92 -14.43
CA ALA A 206 -6.16 -13.59 -13.13
C ALA A 206 -4.74 -13.82 -12.57
N ASP A 207 -3.72 -13.80 -13.41
CA ASP A 207 -2.31 -13.87 -13.04
C ASP A 207 -1.82 -12.59 -12.31
N LEU A 208 -2.36 -11.43 -12.66
CA LEU A 208 -2.00 -10.14 -12.06
C LEU A 208 -2.70 -9.91 -10.72
N HIS A 209 -4.02 -10.13 -10.69
CA HIS A 209 -4.88 -9.69 -9.59
C HIS A 209 -5.56 -10.85 -8.83
N GLY A 210 -5.32 -12.08 -9.27
CA GLY A 210 -6.02 -13.26 -8.80
C GLY A 210 -7.33 -13.51 -9.56
N PRO A 211 -7.88 -14.74 -9.46
CA PRO A 211 -9.02 -15.15 -10.28
C PRO A 211 -10.38 -14.73 -9.70
N ARG A 212 -10.42 -14.19 -8.48
CA ARG A 212 -11.66 -13.82 -7.78
C ARG A 212 -11.92 -12.33 -7.92
N PHE A 213 -13.19 -11.99 -8.12
CA PHE A 213 -13.63 -10.60 -8.17
C PHE A 213 -14.89 -10.40 -7.35
N VAL A 214 -15.11 -9.15 -6.97
CA VAL A 214 -16.30 -8.70 -6.27
C VAL A 214 -17.25 -8.04 -7.25
N ILE A 215 -18.54 -8.28 -7.05
CA ILE A 215 -19.66 -7.68 -7.76
C ILE A 215 -20.39 -6.77 -6.77
N GLU A 216 -20.58 -5.52 -7.14
CA GLU A 216 -21.26 -4.50 -6.34
C GLU A 216 -22.24 -3.72 -7.21
N GLU A 217 -23.26 -3.13 -6.58
CA GLU A 217 -24.10 -2.14 -7.26
C GLU A 217 -23.29 -0.87 -7.53
N TYR A 218 -23.54 -0.23 -8.67
CA TYR A 218 -22.93 1.05 -8.97
C TYR A 218 -23.39 2.12 -7.97
N CYS A 219 -22.44 2.73 -7.26
CA CYS A 219 -22.70 3.87 -6.41
C CYS A 219 -22.64 5.15 -7.25
N ASP A 220 -23.80 5.74 -7.54
CA ASP A 220 -23.88 7.03 -8.22
C ASP A 220 -23.70 8.18 -7.21
N GLY A 221 -23.12 9.29 -7.66
CA GLY A 221 -22.87 10.47 -6.84
C GLY A 221 -21.40 10.91 -6.80
N PRO A 222 -21.09 11.93 -5.98
CA PRO A 222 -19.73 12.46 -5.87
C PRO A 222 -18.80 11.46 -5.17
N GLU A 223 -17.55 11.44 -5.62
CA GLU A 223 -16.45 10.70 -5.01
C GLU A 223 -15.57 11.69 -4.23
N VAL A 224 -15.05 11.25 -3.07
CA VAL A 224 -14.10 12.00 -2.26
C VAL A 224 -13.10 11.02 -1.66
N ASP A 225 -11.86 11.48 -1.53
CA ASP A 225 -10.82 10.76 -0.81
C ASP A 225 -10.70 11.28 0.62
N VAL A 226 -10.61 10.36 1.59
CA VAL A 226 -10.40 10.70 2.99
C VAL A 226 -9.06 10.11 3.45
N ASN A 227 -8.05 10.98 3.57
CA ASN A 227 -6.74 10.62 4.08
C ASN A 227 -6.77 10.61 5.60
N LEU A 228 -6.36 9.50 6.23
CA LEU A 228 -6.40 9.32 7.68
C LEU A 228 -5.02 8.98 8.24
N VAL A 229 -4.68 9.57 9.38
CA VAL A 229 -3.60 9.08 10.27
C VAL A 229 -4.23 8.59 11.55
N LEU A 230 -4.05 7.31 11.86
CA LEU A 230 -4.53 6.70 13.10
C LEU A 230 -3.41 6.62 14.14
N SER A 231 -3.71 6.41 15.41
CA SER A 231 -2.77 5.90 16.42
C SER A 231 -3.53 5.35 17.63
N GLU A 232 -3.15 4.16 18.11
CA GLU A 232 -3.80 3.51 19.26
C GLU A 232 -5.34 3.44 19.15
N GLY A 233 -5.84 3.21 17.94
CA GLY A 233 -7.28 3.17 17.64
C GLY A 233 -7.96 4.53 17.47
N GLU A 234 -7.24 5.64 17.64
CA GLU A 234 -7.76 7.00 17.50
C GLU A 234 -7.37 7.63 16.16
N ILE A 235 -8.21 8.51 15.61
CA ILE A 235 -7.87 9.33 14.44
C ILE A 235 -7.09 10.56 14.93
N LEU A 236 -5.84 10.69 14.51
CA LEU A 236 -4.98 11.84 14.82
C LEU A 236 -5.08 12.95 13.78
N PHE A 237 -5.30 12.59 12.52
CA PHE A 237 -5.45 13.51 11.40
C PHE A 237 -6.44 12.94 10.40
N ALA A 238 -7.23 13.84 9.81
CA ALA A 238 -8.11 13.54 8.69
C ALA A 238 -8.08 14.72 7.72
N GLU A 239 -8.00 14.41 6.44
CA GLU A 239 -8.16 15.36 5.35
C GLU A 239 -9.16 14.77 4.35
N VAL A 240 -10.08 15.61 3.90
CA VAL A 240 -11.05 15.27 2.86
C VAL A 240 -10.64 16.04 1.60
N CYS A 241 -10.41 15.31 0.51
CA CYS A 241 -10.05 15.86 -0.79
C CYS A 241 -11.20 15.59 -1.77
N ASP A 242 -11.61 16.64 -2.47
CA ASP A 242 -12.29 16.52 -3.76
C ASP A 242 -11.25 16.36 -4.87
N GLU A 243 -11.57 15.58 -5.91
CA GLU A 243 -10.73 15.48 -7.14
C GLU A 243 -10.72 16.79 -7.95
#